data_AF-A0A3R7BJC7-F1
#
_entry.id   AF-A0A3R7BJC7-F1
#
_cell.length_a   1.000
_cell.length_b   1.000
_cell.length_c   1.000
_cell.angle_alpha   90.00
_cell.angle_beta   90.00
_cell.angle_gamma   90.00
#
_symmetry.space_group_name_H-M   'P 1'
#
loop_
_entity.id
_entity.type
_entity.pdbx_description
1 polymer ?
#
loop_
_entity_poly.entity_id
_entity_poly.type
_entity_poly.pdbx_seq_one_letter_code
_entity_poly.pdbx_strand_id
1 'polypeptide(L)'
;MLAFDGASKRNRPNMQPGSLVYCRVVRAAKDLDTCVTCEGTSVEWSTGQSLTLPTVAPTHLAKKDWMTGLAIYGELTGGYVFKASIGLAKSLVQDECAVLESLGRAIPFELAVGVNGVVWLNSKSSQDTILVANAILNSEGLTPAQCEAMVAKRDRERVEDSNGGGVEVKMSRLPNAGLGLFATTTFNAGDVVCVYRGQVLAIADALKVADKSYLMRLGGGVYIDARTCIGVKARYINDCRSRGVHNVEFEKLPKLQKANVRATRYIHIGDEIYVDYGKWYWLPYNLSHPHDPIK
;
A
#
# COMPACT_ATOMS: atom_id res chain seq x y z
N MET A 1 21.79 -32.05 11.92
CA MET A 1 21.98 -31.00 12.94
C MET A 1 20.72 -30.15 12.90
N LEU A 2 20.04 -29.91 14.03
CA LEU A 2 18.86 -29.04 14.04
C LEU A 2 19.38 -27.61 14.21
N ALA A 3 19.48 -26.87 13.10
CA ALA A 3 20.15 -25.57 13.06
C ALA A 3 19.19 -24.43 13.46
N PHE A 4 18.57 -24.56 14.62
CA PHE A 4 17.61 -23.60 15.20
C PHE A 4 17.95 -23.39 16.68
N ASP A 5 17.85 -22.15 17.15
CA ASP A 5 18.05 -21.83 18.56
C ASP A 5 17.07 -22.66 19.44
N GLY A 6 17.61 -23.41 20.40
CA GLY A 6 16.84 -24.24 21.32
C GLY A 6 16.37 -25.61 20.77
N ALA A 7 16.76 -25.97 19.55
CA ALA A 7 16.41 -27.27 18.97
C ALA A 7 17.29 -28.41 19.52
N SER A 8 16.65 -29.53 19.87
CA SER A 8 17.33 -30.74 20.36
C SER A 8 16.70 -31.98 19.75
N LYS A 9 17.35 -33.15 19.89
CA LYS A 9 16.76 -34.42 19.40
C LYS A 9 15.36 -34.69 19.96
N ARG A 10 15.06 -34.15 21.16
CA ARG A 10 13.76 -34.24 21.85
C ARG A 10 12.81 -33.09 21.50
N ASN A 11 13.33 -31.91 21.17
CA ASN A 11 12.56 -30.71 20.82
C ASN A 11 12.86 -30.31 19.37
N ARG A 12 12.07 -30.83 18.42
CA ARG A 12 12.26 -30.56 16.99
C ARG A 12 11.44 -29.32 16.58
N PRO A 13 12.00 -28.42 15.75
CA PRO A 13 11.23 -27.31 15.17
C PRO A 13 10.06 -27.87 14.37
N ASN A 14 8.87 -27.28 14.54
CA ASN A 14 7.66 -27.69 13.83
C ASN A 14 7.39 -26.73 12.67
N MET A 15 7.91 -27.04 11.48
CA MET A 15 7.69 -26.26 10.26
C MET A 15 7.00 -27.10 9.21
N GLN A 16 6.03 -26.50 8.51
CA GLN A 16 5.28 -27.16 7.43
C GLN A 16 5.93 -26.87 6.07
N PRO A 17 5.82 -27.78 5.08
CA PRO A 17 6.19 -27.47 3.71
C PRO A 17 5.49 -26.20 3.22
N GLY A 18 6.27 -25.25 2.68
CA GLY A 18 5.77 -23.93 2.24
C GLY A 18 6.01 -22.78 3.23
N SER A 19 6.53 -23.07 4.43
CA SER A 19 6.91 -22.03 5.41
C SER A 19 8.08 -21.19 4.90
N LEU A 20 8.04 -19.87 5.15
CA LEU A 20 9.13 -18.95 4.82
C LEU A 20 10.11 -18.88 5.99
N VAL A 21 11.41 -18.99 5.72
CA VAL A 21 12.44 -19.01 6.77
C VAL A 21 13.51 -17.97 6.49
N TYR A 22 13.76 -17.09 7.46
CA TYR A 22 14.90 -16.19 7.45
C TYR A 22 16.10 -16.89 8.08
N CYS A 23 17.18 -17.05 7.32
CA CYS A 23 18.35 -17.84 7.72
C CYS A 23 19.65 -17.25 7.17
N ARG A 24 20.78 -17.71 7.71
CA ARG A 24 22.12 -17.36 7.27
C ARG A 24 22.80 -18.52 6.55
N VAL A 25 23.54 -18.23 5.49
CA VAL A 25 24.41 -19.22 4.82
C VAL A 25 25.64 -19.50 5.70
N VAL A 26 25.88 -20.78 5.99
CA VAL A 26 27.07 -21.23 6.73
C VAL A 26 28.16 -21.70 5.78
N ARG A 27 27.77 -22.46 4.76
CA ARG A 27 28.68 -23.03 3.77
C ARG A 27 28.06 -22.96 2.40
N ALA A 28 28.79 -22.39 1.46
CA ALA A 28 28.48 -22.43 0.04
C ALA A 28 29.77 -22.80 -0.70
N ALA A 29 29.83 -24.02 -1.25
CA ALA A 29 30.92 -24.48 -2.09
C ALA A 29 30.35 -24.90 -3.44
N LYS A 30 31.14 -24.78 -4.50
CA LYS A 30 30.67 -25.05 -5.87
C LYS A 30 30.20 -26.49 -6.06
N ASP A 31 30.85 -27.43 -5.38
CA ASP A 31 30.66 -28.87 -5.59
C ASP A 31 29.90 -29.54 -4.44
N LEU A 32 29.37 -28.76 -3.49
CA LEU A 32 28.62 -29.27 -2.34
C LEU A 32 27.32 -28.50 -2.17
N ASP A 33 26.33 -29.16 -1.56
CA ASP A 33 25.07 -28.51 -1.22
C ASP A 33 25.30 -27.34 -0.25
N THR A 34 24.62 -26.23 -0.55
CA THR A 34 24.64 -25.03 0.30
C THR A 34 23.94 -25.33 1.62
N CYS A 35 24.57 -24.98 2.72
CA CYS A 35 24.06 -25.20 4.08
C CYS A 35 23.69 -23.86 4.73
N VAL A 36 22.52 -23.82 5.38
CA VAL A 36 22.00 -22.64 6.10
C VAL A 36 21.76 -22.96 7.58
N THR A 37 21.80 -21.93 8.42
CA THR A 37 21.50 -22.00 9.86
C THR A 37 20.53 -20.89 10.27
N CYS A 38 19.70 -21.17 11.27
CA CYS A 38 18.85 -20.19 11.97
C CYS A 38 19.32 -19.95 13.41
N GLU A 39 20.56 -20.30 13.74
CA GLU A 39 21.16 -20.05 15.05
C GLU A 39 21.73 -18.63 15.09
N GLY A 40 21.36 -17.84 16.10
CA GLY A 40 21.83 -16.46 16.26
C GLY A 40 23.28 -16.34 16.74
N THR A 41 23.91 -17.45 17.14
CA THR A 41 25.29 -17.46 17.64
C THR A 41 26.13 -18.46 16.86
N SER A 42 27.25 -18.02 16.30
CA SER A 42 28.29 -18.92 15.83
C SER A 42 28.98 -19.56 17.04
N VAL A 43 28.41 -20.65 17.56
CA VAL A 43 29.10 -21.50 18.53
C VAL A 43 29.95 -22.48 17.74
N GLU A 44 31.27 -22.27 17.73
CA GLU A 44 32.19 -23.35 17.40
C GLU A 44 32.10 -24.38 18.54
N TRP A 45 31.50 -25.55 18.26
CA TRP A 45 31.74 -26.72 19.07
C TRP A 45 32.84 -27.54 18.39
N SER A 46 33.84 -27.94 19.20
CA SER A 46 34.99 -28.80 18.88
C SER A 46 36.19 -28.19 18.14
N THR A 47 36.94 -27.30 18.80
CA THR A 47 38.39 -27.44 19.11
C THR A 47 38.88 -26.12 19.69
N GLY A 48 39.55 -26.16 20.86
CA GLY A 48 39.96 -24.96 21.59
C GLY A 48 41.11 -24.18 20.97
N GLN A 49 40.94 -23.64 19.76
CA GLN A 49 41.93 -22.74 19.17
C GLN A 49 41.26 -21.67 18.30
N SER A 50 41.29 -20.43 18.78
CA SER A 50 40.83 -19.23 18.07
C SER A 50 41.65 -19.03 16.80
N LEU A 51 41.08 -19.33 15.64
CA LEU A 51 41.54 -18.81 14.36
C LEU A 51 40.45 -17.88 13.80
N THR A 52 40.71 -16.59 13.95
CA THR A 52 39.91 -15.52 13.37
C THR A 52 39.84 -15.65 11.86
N LEU A 53 38.63 -15.77 11.31
CA LEU A 53 38.31 -15.18 10.02
C LEU A 53 37.32 -14.03 10.26
N PRO A 54 37.64 -12.80 9.81
CA PRO A 54 36.80 -11.65 10.05
C PRO A 54 35.66 -11.69 9.04
N THR A 55 34.49 -12.19 9.44
CA THR A 55 33.26 -11.68 8.86
C THR A 55 32.55 -10.96 9.98
N VAL A 56 32.87 -9.67 10.06
CA VAL A 56 32.21 -8.68 10.89
C VAL A 56 30.71 -8.92 10.77
N ALA A 57 30.10 -9.48 11.81
CA ALA A 57 28.66 -9.33 11.96
C ALA A 57 28.45 -7.80 12.06
N PRO A 58 27.61 -7.18 11.20
CA PRO A 58 27.41 -5.75 11.24
C PRO A 58 27.05 -5.35 12.67
N THR A 59 27.75 -4.33 13.17
CA THR A 59 27.68 -3.83 14.55
C THR A 59 26.26 -3.42 14.98
N HIS A 60 25.33 -3.30 14.03
CA HIS A 60 23.90 -3.04 14.25
C HIS A 60 23.07 -4.27 14.69
N LEU A 61 23.62 -5.49 14.68
CA LEU A 61 22.97 -6.71 15.17
C LEU A 61 23.61 -7.27 16.45
N ALA A 62 24.22 -6.41 17.27
CA ALA A 62 24.69 -6.81 18.59
C ALA A 62 23.49 -7.19 19.48
N LYS A 63 23.53 -8.42 20.04
CA LYS A 63 22.54 -8.97 20.97
C LYS A 63 22.08 -7.93 21.97
N LYS A 64 20.85 -7.42 21.81
CA LYS A 64 20.16 -6.70 22.88
C LYS A 64 19.36 -7.71 23.69
N ASP A 65 19.92 -8.02 24.85
CA ASP A 65 19.35 -8.75 25.99
C ASP A 65 19.18 -10.26 25.87
N TRP A 66 19.83 -10.95 26.81
CA TRP A 66 19.65 -12.37 27.15
C TRP A 66 18.25 -12.72 27.68
N MET A 67 17.36 -11.72 27.80
CA MET A 67 16.04 -11.82 28.43
C MET A 67 14.87 -11.84 27.43
N THR A 68 15.05 -11.46 26.16
CA THR A 68 13.92 -11.24 25.22
C THR A 68 13.64 -12.40 24.25
N GLY A 69 14.53 -13.38 24.11
CA GLY A 69 14.26 -14.58 23.31
C GLY A 69 13.95 -14.34 21.82
N LEU A 70 14.26 -13.17 21.28
CA LEU A 70 14.07 -12.86 19.86
C LEU A 70 15.16 -13.57 19.05
N ALA A 71 14.83 -14.75 18.52
CA ALA A 71 15.64 -15.39 17.50
C ALA A 71 15.70 -14.45 16.28
N ILE A 72 16.90 -14.00 15.92
CA ILE A 72 17.16 -13.11 14.77
C ILE A 72 16.77 -13.82 13.45
N TYR A 73 16.87 -15.15 13.46
CA TYR A 73 16.54 -16.05 12.36
C TYR A 73 15.40 -16.98 12.78
N GLY A 74 14.63 -17.46 11.82
CA GLY A 74 13.49 -18.32 12.11
C GLY A 74 12.41 -18.25 11.05
N GLU A 75 11.26 -18.84 11.36
CA GLU A 75 10.10 -18.80 10.48
C GLU A 75 9.51 -17.38 10.45
N LEU A 76 9.22 -16.91 9.24
CA LEU A 76 8.52 -15.66 8.98
C LEU A 76 7.05 -15.97 8.70
N THR A 77 6.17 -15.63 9.65
CA THR A 77 4.74 -15.88 9.54
C THR A 77 3.99 -14.68 8.99
N GLY A 78 3.08 -14.91 8.04
CA GLY A 78 2.28 -13.85 7.44
C GLY A 78 3.10 -12.91 6.53
N GLY A 79 2.70 -11.65 6.46
CA GLY A 79 3.34 -10.63 5.62
C GLY A 79 3.20 -10.88 4.11
N TYR A 80 4.03 -10.19 3.35
CA TYR A 80 4.07 -10.18 1.90
C TYR A 80 5.51 -10.35 1.43
N VAL A 81 5.70 -11.20 0.42
CA VAL A 81 7.02 -11.47 -0.16
C VAL A 81 7.07 -10.93 -1.58
N PHE A 82 8.13 -10.19 -1.89
CA PHE A 82 8.41 -9.72 -3.25
C PHE A 82 9.87 -9.95 -3.63
N LYS A 83 10.13 -9.96 -4.94
CA LYS A 83 11.49 -10.04 -5.47
C LYS A 83 12.03 -8.65 -5.75
N ALA A 84 13.28 -8.44 -5.34
CA ALA A 84 14.07 -7.25 -5.61
C ALA A 84 15.32 -7.64 -6.42
N SER A 85 15.93 -6.66 -7.10
CA SER A 85 17.25 -6.87 -7.68
C SER A 85 18.28 -7.19 -6.58
N ILE A 86 19.33 -7.95 -6.91
CA ILE A 86 20.39 -8.26 -5.94
C ILE A 86 21.10 -6.98 -5.48
N GLY A 87 21.22 -5.98 -6.36
CA GLY A 87 21.80 -4.68 -6.03
C GLY A 87 20.95 -3.93 -5.00
N LEU A 88 19.63 -3.88 -5.21
CA LEU A 88 18.69 -3.28 -4.28
C LEU A 88 18.68 -4.03 -2.94
N ALA A 89 18.62 -5.36 -2.95
CA ALA A 89 18.65 -6.16 -1.73
C ALA A 89 19.91 -5.92 -0.90
N LYS A 90 21.09 -5.81 -1.55
CA LYS A 90 22.33 -5.45 -0.87
C LYS A 90 22.30 -4.04 -0.28
N SER A 91 21.74 -3.07 -1.02
CA SER A 91 21.59 -1.69 -0.54
C SER A 91 20.64 -1.58 0.66
N LEU A 92 19.57 -2.38 0.69
CA LEU A 92 18.62 -2.41 1.81
C LEU A 92 19.22 -2.99 3.11
N VAL A 93 20.23 -3.85 3.02
CA VAL A 93 20.91 -4.43 4.19
C VAL A 93 21.96 -3.48 4.79
N GLN A 94 22.35 -2.42 4.06
CA GLN A 94 23.32 -1.44 4.57
C GLN A 94 22.67 -0.54 5.64
N ASP A 95 23.45 -0.17 6.66
CA ASP A 95 23.00 0.63 7.81
C ASP A 95 22.47 2.03 7.41
N GLU A 96 22.89 2.55 6.25
CA GLU A 96 22.56 3.88 5.75
C GLU A 96 21.59 3.84 4.55
N CYS A 97 20.45 3.18 4.71
CA CYS A 97 19.41 3.15 3.68
C CYS A 97 18.39 4.29 3.86
N ALA A 98 18.58 5.39 3.11
CA ALA A 98 17.72 6.58 3.16
C ALA A 98 16.22 6.28 2.95
N VAL A 99 15.92 5.26 2.13
CA VAL A 99 14.55 4.82 1.82
C VAL A 99 13.89 4.20 3.05
N LEU A 100 14.59 3.30 3.74
CA LEU A 100 14.09 2.64 4.94
C LEU A 100 13.98 3.62 6.11
N GLU A 101 14.92 4.55 6.23
CA GLU A 101 14.86 5.60 7.26
C GLU A 101 13.63 6.50 7.05
N SER A 102 13.39 6.94 5.82
CA SER A 102 12.23 7.77 5.47
C SER A 102 10.91 7.01 5.68
N LEU A 103 10.84 5.74 5.26
CA LEU A 103 9.66 4.90 5.41
C LEU A 103 9.39 4.57 6.88
N GLY A 104 10.42 4.28 7.68
CA GLY A 104 10.29 3.92 9.09
C GLY A 104 9.77 5.06 9.96
N ARG A 105 10.01 6.32 9.56
CA ARG A 105 9.40 7.50 10.21
C ARG A 105 7.92 7.65 9.90
N ALA A 106 7.49 7.26 8.69
CA ALA A 106 6.13 7.46 8.20
C ALA A 106 5.19 6.28 8.52
N ILE A 107 5.68 5.04 8.41
CA ILE A 107 4.87 3.83 8.44
C ILE A 107 5.52 2.79 9.36
N PRO A 108 4.79 2.23 10.35
CA PRO A 108 5.30 1.09 11.10
C PRO A 108 5.21 -0.21 10.27
N PHE A 109 6.35 -0.86 10.05
CA PHE A 109 6.45 -2.15 9.36
C PHE A 109 7.62 -2.98 9.90
N GLU A 110 7.60 -4.27 9.60
CA GLU A 110 8.69 -5.22 9.81
C GLU A 110 9.24 -5.64 8.45
N LEU A 111 10.55 -5.80 8.33
CA LEU A 111 11.21 -6.12 7.07
C LEU A 111 12.31 -7.16 7.31
N ALA A 112 12.35 -8.19 6.48
CA ALA A 112 13.45 -9.14 6.42
C ALA A 112 13.98 -9.21 4.99
N VAL A 113 15.26 -8.90 4.81
CA VAL A 113 15.90 -8.81 3.49
C VAL A 113 16.87 -9.97 3.32
N GLY A 114 16.61 -10.80 2.31
CA GLY A 114 17.54 -11.81 1.83
C GLY A 114 18.43 -11.27 0.73
N VAL A 115 19.75 -11.43 0.87
CA VAL A 115 20.73 -11.05 -0.17
C VAL A 115 20.58 -11.84 -1.48
N ASN A 116 19.73 -12.86 -1.50
CA ASN A 116 19.26 -13.58 -2.68
C ASN A 116 18.17 -12.81 -3.48
N GLY A 117 17.83 -11.59 -3.08
CA GLY A 117 16.80 -10.77 -3.74
C GLY A 117 15.37 -11.09 -3.31
N VAL A 118 15.18 -11.89 -2.25
CA VAL A 118 13.86 -12.15 -1.67
C VAL A 118 13.67 -11.25 -0.46
N VAL A 119 12.61 -10.45 -0.47
CA VAL A 119 12.30 -9.52 0.61
C VAL A 119 10.94 -9.86 1.19
N TRP A 120 10.88 -9.98 2.50
CA TRP A 120 9.65 -10.15 3.26
C TRP A 120 9.31 -8.85 3.99
N LEU A 121 8.05 -8.47 3.94
CA LEU A 121 7.52 -7.24 4.51
C LEU A 121 6.22 -7.55 5.25
N ASN A 122 6.07 -7.02 6.46
CA ASN A 122 4.85 -7.14 7.23
C ASN A 122 4.44 -5.78 7.80
N SER A 123 3.14 -5.48 7.79
CA SER A 123 2.61 -4.21 8.29
C SER A 123 1.17 -4.41 8.77
N LYS A 124 0.66 -3.45 9.54
CA LYS A 124 -0.70 -3.53 10.12
C LYS A 124 -1.82 -3.51 9.07
N SER A 125 -1.60 -2.82 7.95
CA SER A 125 -2.56 -2.69 6.85
C SER A 125 -1.95 -3.18 5.54
N SER A 126 -2.75 -3.81 4.68
CA SER A 126 -2.33 -4.20 3.33
C SER A 126 -2.01 -2.99 2.45
N GLN A 127 -2.64 -1.84 2.68
CA GLN A 127 -2.33 -0.59 1.98
C GLN A 127 -0.90 -0.14 2.31
N ASP A 128 -0.52 -0.22 3.58
CA ASP A 128 0.83 0.09 4.06
C ASP A 128 1.85 -0.86 3.43
N THR A 129 1.51 -2.16 3.34
CA THR A 129 2.36 -3.17 2.69
C THR A 129 2.62 -2.79 1.23
N ILE A 130 1.56 -2.42 0.50
CA ILE A 130 1.66 -2.03 -0.92
C ILE A 130 2.47 -0.74 -1.08
N LEU A 131 2.28 0.24 -0.19
CA LEU A 131 3.02 1.51 -0.24
C LEU A 131 4.51 1.29 0.01
N VAL A 132 4.86 0.55 1.08
CA VAL A 132 6.25 0.26 1.45
C VAL A 132 6.92 -0.58 0.37
N ALA A 133 6.28 -1.66 -0.11
CA ALA A 133 6.85 -2.51 -1.17
C ALA A 133 7.11 -1.70 -2.45
N ASN A 134 6.15 -0.88 -2.88
CA ASN A 134 6.32 -0.04 -4.07
C ASN A 134 7.39 1.04 -3.87
N ALA A 135 7.48 1.64 -2.69
CA ALA A 135 8.51 2.63 -2.40
C ALA A 135 9.91 2.00 -2.46
N ILE A 136 10.08 0.81 -1.88
CA ILE A 136 11.33 0.04 -1.94
C ILE A 136 11.68 -0.29 -3.40
N LEU A 137 10.76 -0.88 -4.16
CA LEU A 137 11.01 -1.27 -5.55
C LEU A 137 11.35 -0.09 -6.47
N ASN A 138 10.71 1.06 -6.26
CA ASN A 138 10.96 2.25 -7.08
C ASN A 138 12.15 3.09 -6.59
N SER A 139 12.76 2.74 -5.46
CA SER A 139 13.92 3.46 -4.95
C SER A 139 15.24 3.11 -5.65
N GLU A 140 15.24 2.03 -6.45
CA GLU A 140 16.42 1.58 -7.18
C GLU A 140 16.92 2.69 -8.13
N GLY A 141 18.15 3.16 -7.90
CA GLY A 141 18.80 4.20 -8.71
C GLY A 141 18.40 5.64 -8.37
N LEU A 142 17.64 5.86 -7.28
CA LEU A 142 17.28 7.20 -6.83
C LEU A 142 18.28 7.76 -5.81
N THR A 143 18.43 9.09 -5.80
CA THR A 143 19.22 9.78 -4.77
C THR A 143 18.44 9.86 -3.44
N PRO A 144 19.11 10.00 -2.29
CA PRO A 144 18.44 10.12 -0.99
C PRO A 144 17.34 11.19 -0.94
N ALA A 145 17.59 12.37 -1.53
CA ALA A 145 16.60 13.45 -1.61
C ALA A 145 15.38 13.08 -2.48
N GLN A 146 15.59 12.32 -3.56
CA GLN A 146 14.50 11.82 -4.40
C GLN A 146 13.68 10.73 -3.68
N CYS A 147 14.35 9.87 -2.90
CA CYS A 147 13.69 8.86 -2.07
C CYS A 147 12.79 9.51 -1.02
N GLU A 148 13.29 10.52 -0.31
CA GLU A 148 12.50 11.26 0.68
C GLU A 148 11.30 11.96 0.01
N ALA A 149 11.51 12.61 -1.13
CA ALA A 149 10.42 13.24 -1.88
C ALA A 149 9.38 12.23 -2.37
N MET A 150 9.80 11.03 -2.80
CA MET A 150 8.90 9.95 -3.19
C MET A 150 8.05 9.46 -2.01
N VAL A 151 8.69 9.22 -0.86
CA VAL A 151 8.01 8.76 0.36
C VAL A 151 7.04 9.84 0.85
N ALA A 152 7.47 11.11 0.93
CA ALA A 152 6.63 12.22 1.35
C ALA A 152 5.45 12.50 0.40
N LYS A 153 5.59 12.20 -0.90
CA LYS A 153 4.49 12.25 -1.86
C LYS A 153 3.48 11.13 -1.58
N ARG A 154 3.97 9.88 -1.46
CA ARG A 154 3.13 8.70 -1.23
C ARG A 154 2.44 8.71 0.14
N ASP A 155 3.10 9.27 1.15
CA ASP A 155 2.53 9.46 2.48
C ASP A 155 1.45 10.55 2.48
N ARG A 156 1.64 11.66 1.74
CA ARG A 156 0.55 12.62 1.50
C ARG A 156 -0.64 12.00 0.78
N GLU A 157 -0.40 11.12 -0.18
CA GLU A 157 -1.46 10.36 -0.86
C GLU A 157 -2.15 9.37 0.08
N ARG A 158 -1.40 8.75 1.00
CA ARG A 158 -1.94 7.91 2.08
C ARG A 158 -2.82 8.73 3.03
N VAL A 159 -2.38 9.91 3.46
CA VAL A 159 -3.16 10.79 4.35
C VAL A 159 -4.46 11.19 3.65
N GLU A 160 -4.42 11.47 2.35
CA GLU A 160 -5.62 11.77 1.55
C GLU A 160 -6.56 10.55 1.36
N ASP A 161 -6.04 9.33 1.24
CA ASP A 161 -6.85 8.09 1.21
C ASP A 161 -7.40 7.72 2.61
N SER A 162 -6.66 8.06 3.69
CA SER A 162 -7.13 7.93 5.07
C SER A 162 -8.10 9.04 5.51
N ASN A 163 -8.16 10.16 4.76
CA ASN A 163 -9.25 11.14 4.83
C ASN A 163 -10.57 10.61 4.25
N GLY A 164 -10.60 9.36 3.77
CA GLY A 164 -11.81 8.55 3.76
C GLY A 164 -12.34 8.18 5.17
N GLY A 165 -11.69 8.64 6.25
CA GLY A 165 -12.11 8.38 7.65
C GLY A 165 -13.42 9.05 8.07
N GLY A 166 -13.96 9.93 7.22
CA GLY A 166 -15.26 10.58 7.43
C GLY A 166 -16.38 10.08 6.54
N VAL A 167 -16.17 9.01 5.74
CA VAL A 167 -17.18 8.47 4.84
C VAL A 167 -17.15 6.95 4.73
N GLU A 168 -18.32 6.35 4.50
CA GLU A 168 -18.48 4.90 4.34
C GLU A 168 -19.40 4.56 3.16
N VAL A 169 -19.27 3.35 2.62
CA VAL A 169 -20.08 2.88 1.49
C VAL A 169 -21.15 1.94 2.02
N LYS A 170 -22.41 2.24 1.71
CA LYS A 170 -23.60 1.45 2.10
C LYS A 170 -24.57 1.35 0.92
N MET A 171 -25.69 0.64 1.06
CA MET A 171 -26.76 0.73 0.07
C MET A 171 -27.32 2.16 0.02
N SER A 172 -27.46 2.67 -1.20
CA SER A 172 -28.02 4.00 -1.45
C SER A 172 -29.49 4.05 -1.03
N ARG A 173 -29.93 5.24 -0.59
CA ARG A 173 -31.36 5.52 -0.37
C ARG A 173 -32.11 5.73 -1.70
N LEU A 174 -31.39 5.90 -2.81
CA LEU A 174 -31.99 6.05 -4.13
C LEU A 174 -32.43 4.69 -4.70
N PRO A 175 -33.66 4.59 -5.24
CA PRO A 175 -34.13 3.35 -5.84
C PRO A 175 -33.27 2.99 -7.06
N ASN A 176 -32.83 1.73 -7.14
CA ASN A 176 -32.02 1.17 -8.23
C ASN A 176 -30.64 1.81 -8.46
N ALA A 177 -30.13 2.64 -7.54
CA ALA A 177 -28.81 3.25 -7.66
C ALA A 177 -27.67 2.30 -7.20
N GLY A 178 -28.00 1.24 -6.47
CA GLY A 178 -27.00 0.33 -5.89
C GLY A 178 -26.34 0.95 -4.65
N LEU A 179 -25.02 1.06 -4.66
CA LEU A 179 -24.25 1.57 -3.52
C LEU A 179 -24.21 3.11 -3.50
N GLY A 180 -24.17 3.68 -2.30
CA GLY A 180 -24.05 5.11 -2.03
C GLY A 180 -22.93 5.41 -1.03
N LEU A 181 -22.47 6.66 -1.01
CA LEU A 181 -21.46 7.15 -0.06
C LEU A 181 -22.14 7.94 1.06
N PHE A 182 -21.83 7.62 2.31
CA PHE A 182 -22.44 8.22 3.51
C PHE A 182 -21.39 8.86 4.39
N ALA A 183 -21.74 9.96 5.05
CA ALA A 183 -20.85 10.63 6.01
C ALA A 183 -20.82 9.88 7.35
N THR A 184 -19.64 9.56 7.87
CA THR A 184 -19.43 9.05 9.24
C THR A 184 -19.01 10.15 10.22
N THR A 185 -18.65 11.32 9.70
CA THR A 185 -18.35 12.54 10.45
C THR A 185 -19.14 13.73 9.88
N THR A 186 -19.19 14.84 10.59
CA THR A 186 -19.78 16.08 10.07
C THR A 186 -18.80 16.82 9.16
N PHE A 187 -19.31 17.50 8.13
CA PHE A 187 -18.51 18.35 7.24
C PHE A 187 -19.14 19.74 7.12
N ASN A 188 -18.31 20.79 7.13
CA ASN A 188 -18.74 22.16 6.85
C ASN A 188 -18.66 22.45 5.35
N ALA A 189 -19.36 23.50 4.91
CA ALA A 189 -19.23 24.00 3.54
C ALA A 189 -17.77 24.37 3.24
N GLY A 190 -17.24 23.88 2.12
CA GLY A 190 -15.86 24.04 1.69
C GLY A 190 -14.93 22.88 2.07
N ASP A 191 -15.31 22.03 3.03
CA ASP A 191 -14.50 20.90 3.47
C ASP A 191 -14.32 19.88 2.35
N VAL A 192 -13.12 19.28 2.30
CA VAL A 192 -12.84 18.16 1.39
C VAL A 192 -13.34 16.88 2.05
N VAL A 193 -14.41 16.31 1.50
CA VAL A 193 -15.08 15.11 2.02
C VAL A 193 -14.28 13.85 1.67
N CYS A 194 -13.86 13.73 0.41
CA CYS A 194 -12.98 12.66 -0.07
C CYS A 194 -12.37 13.05 -1.41
N VAL A 195 -11.54 12.18 -2.00
CA VAL A 195 -10.86 12.44 -3.27
C VAL A 195 -11.25 11.42 -4.32
N TYR A 196 -11.58 11.89 -5.52
CA TYR A 196 -11.77 11.08 -6.71
C TYR A 196 -10.43 10.93 -7.45
N ARG A 197 -9.90 9.71 -7.45
CA ARG A 197 -8.66 9.29 -8.10
C ARG A 197 -8.90 7.99 -8.89
N GLY A 198 -7.93 7.60 -9.70
CA GLY A 198 -8.01 6.38 -10.48
C GLY A 198 -6.90 6.28 -11.50
N GLN A 199 -7.06 5.40 -12.48
CA GLN A 199 -6.14 5.30 -13.60
C GLN A 199 -6.20 6.56 -14.46
N VAL A 200 -5.06 7.23 -14.62
CA VAL A 200 -4.97 8.42 -15.47
C VAL A 200 -4.92 7.99 -16.94
N LEU A 201 -5.81 8.55 -17.75
CA LEU A 201 -5.92 8.26 -19.18
C LEU A 201 -5.72 9.53 -20.01
N ALA A 202 -5.02 9.38 -21.14
CA ALA A 202 -4.98 10.38 -22.20
C ALA A 202 -6.28 10.33 -23.02
N ILE A 203 -6.54 11.38 -23.81
CA ILE A 203 -7.77 11.52 -24.62
C ILE A 203 -8.04 10.28 -25.49
N ALA A 204 -7.02 9.78 -26.18
CA ALA A 204 -7.16 8.65 -27.11
C ALA A 204 -7.62 7.36 -26.41
N ASP A 205 -7.15 7.12 -25.17
CA ASP A 205 -7.50 5.92 -24.42
C ASP A 205 -8.83 6.08 -23.70
N ALA A 206 -9.12 7.28 -23.17
CA ALA A 206 -10.40 7.62 -22.57
C ALA A 206 -11.58 7.42 -23.55
N LEU A 207 -11.38 7.70 -24.84
CA LEU A 207 -12.39 7.49 -25.88
C LEU A 207 -12.69 6.00 -26.14
N LYS A 208 -11.71 5.11 -25.93
CA LYS A 208 -11.83 3.66 -26.13
C LYS A 208 -12.47 2.95 -24.93
N VAL A 209 -12.63 3.63 -23.81
CA VAL A 209 -13.27 3.06 -22.62
C VAL A 209 -14.73 2.72 -22.97
N ALA A 210 -15.07 1.43 -22.92
CA ALA A 210 -16.40 0.93 -23.22
C ALA A 210 -17.43 1.37 -22.17
N ASP A 211 -17.11 1.21 -20.88
CA ASP A 211 -17.96 1.62 -19.76
C ASP A 211 -17.43 2.92 -19.16
N LYS A 212 -18.19 4.01 -19.37
CA LYS A 212 -17.82 5.36 -18.96
C LYS A 212 -18.41 5.76 -17.60
N SER A 213 -19.06 4.83 -16.89
CA SER A 213 -19.74 5.12 -15.61
C SER A 213 -18.80 5.68 -14.53
N TYR A 214 -17.51 5.38 -14.61
CA TYR A 214 -16.48 5.84 -13.65
C TYR A 214 -15.41 6.72 -14.30
N LEU A 215 -15.66 7.19 -15.53
CA LEU A 215 -14.72 7.98 -16.30
C LEU A 215 -14.98 9.48 -16.08
N MET A 216 -14.06 10.15 -15.39
CA MET A 216 -14.13 11.58 -15.13
C MET A 216 -13.17 12.36 -16.02
N ARG A 217 -13.68 13.39 -16.70
CA ARG A 217 -12.85 14.40 -17.37
C ARG A 217 -12.45 15.50 -16.39
N LEU A 218 -11.15 15.64 -16.13
CA LEU A 218 -10.60 16.70 -15.28
C LEU A 218 -10.38 18.03 -16.02
N GLY A 219 -10.18 17.98 -17.34
CA GLY A 219 -9.78 19.14 -18.14
C GLY A 219 -8.33 19.03 -18.60
N GLY A 220 -7.90 19.91 -19.52
CA GLY A 220 -6.53 19.88 -20.07
C GLY A 220 -6.16 18.57 -20.79
N GLY A 221 -7.14 17.81 -21.28
CA GLY A 221 -6.92 16.51 -21.93
C GLY A 221 -6.70 15.33 -20.98
N VAL A 222 -6.84 15.54 -19.67
CA VAL A 222 -6.65 14.50 -18.64
C VAL A 222 -7.99 13.88 -18.23
N TYR A 223 -8.01 12.55 -18.18
CA TYR A 223 -9.13 11.74 -17.71
C TYR A 223 -8.69 10.82 -16.57
N ILE A 224 -9.64 10.44 -15.72
CA ILE A 224 -9.46 9.46 -14.65
C ILE A 224 -10.53 8.38 -14.78
N ASP A 225 -10.12 7.12 -14.85
CA ASP A 225 -10.99 5.96 -14.73
C ASP A 225 -10.83 5.33 -13.33
N ALA A 226 -11.89 5.40 -12.51
CA ALA A 226 -11.92 4.80 -11.18
C ALA A 226 -12.58 3.41 -11.14
N ARG A 227 -12.88 2.80 -12.30
CA ARG A 227 -13.61 1.52 -12.39
C ARG A 227 -12.95 0.36 -11.66
N THR A 228 -11.63 0.23 -11.79
CA THR A 228 -10.84 -0.82 -11.11
C THR A 228 -10.38 -0.39 -9.71
N CYS A 229 -10.53 0.89 -9.37
CA CYS A 229 -10.09 1.48 -8.12
C CYS A 229 -11.20 1.40 -7.06
N ILE A 230 -11.57 0.18 -6.67
CA ILE A 230 -12.69 -0.10 -5.73
C ILE A 230 -12.50 0.62 -4.37
N GLY A 231 -11.25 0.86 -3.96
CA GLY A 231 -10.93 1.61 -2.74
C GLY A 231 -11.30 3.10 -2.78
N VAL A 232 -11.46 3.69 -3.97
CA VAL A 232 -11.77 5.12 -4.14
C VAL A 232 -13.22 5.37 -3.78
N LYS A 233 -13.48 5.79 -2.54
CA LYS A 233 -14.82 5.99 -1.99
C LYS A 233 -15.68 6.96 -2.79
N ALA A 234 -15.07 8.00 -3.37
CA ALA A 234 -15.75 9.00 -4.20
C ALA A 234 -16.48 8.41 -5.42
N ARG A 235 -16.13 7.19 -5.87
CA ARG A 235 -16.79 6.51 -7.00
C ARG A 235 -18.22 6.05 -6.70
N TYR A 236 -18.61 6.02 -5.43
CA TYR A 236 -19.93 5.60 -4.96
C TYR A 236 -20.87 6.77 -4.66
N ILE A 237 -20.45 8.01 -4.93
CA ILE A 237 -21.31 9.17 -4.80
C ILE A 237 -22.30 9.14 -5.94
N ASN A 238 -23.59 9.17 -5.64
CA ASN A 238 -24.65 9.14 -6.65
C ASN A 238 -25.12 10.54 -7.03
N ASP A 239 -25.76 10.63 -8.19
CA ASP A 239 -26.53 11.81 -8.59
C ASP A 239 -28.00 11.60 -8.28
N CYS A 240 -28.54 12.46 -7.41
CA CYS A 240 -29.91 12.39 -6.97
C CYS A 240 -30.79 13.30 -7.82
N ARG A 241 -31.89 12.73 -8.32
CA ARG A 241 -32.84 13.38 -9.25
C ARG A 241 -33.61 14.55 -8.65
N SER A 242 -33.65 14.68 -7.32
CA SER A 242 -34.40 15.73 -6.62
C SER A 242 -33.62 17.03 -6.58
N ARG A 243 -34.26 18.16 -6.91
CA ARG A 243 -33.60 19.48 -6.87
C ARG A 243 -33.18 19.85 -5.44
N GLY A 244 -31.96 20.38 -5.30
CA GLY A 244 -31.46 20.97 -4.05
C GLY A 244 -30.93 19.97 -3.02
N VAL A 245 -30.76 18.70 -3.41
CA VAL A 245 -30.25 17.65 -2.52
C VAL A 245 -28.75 17.40 -2.67
N HIS A 246 -28.12 17.86 -3.75
CA HIS A 246 -26.68 17.83 -3.92
C HIS A 246 -26.02 18.59 -2.78
N ASN A 247 -25.10 17.93 -2.09
CA ASN A 247 -24.39 18.46 -0.93
C ASN A 247 -22.87 18.52 -1.15
N VAL A 248 -22.40 18.06 -2.31
CA VAL A 248 -21.00 18.16 -2.72
C VAL A 248 -20.86 18.56 -4.18
N GLU A 249 -19.66 19.02 -4.55
CA GLU A 249 -19.22 19.29 -5.91
C GLU A 249 -17.81 18.74 -6.18
N PHE A 250 -17.49 18.51 -7.45
CA PHE A 250 -16.14 18.10 -7.85
C PHE A 250 -15.26 19.30 -8.19
N GLU A 251 -14.29 19.60 -7.32
CA GLU A 251 -13.19 20.51 -7.62
C GLU A 251 -12.12 19.74 -8.43
N LYS A 252 -12.08 19.98 -9.74
CA LYS A 252 -11.19 19.27 -10.67
C LYS A 252 -9.79 19.89 -10.67
N LEU A 253 -8.77 19.07 -10.42
CA LEU A 253 -7.37 19.49 -10.33
C LEU A 253 -6.53 18.73 -11.37
N PRO A 254 -6.59 19.09 -12.67
CA PRO A 254 -5.94 18.34 -13.76
C PRO A 254 -4.42 18.24 -13.60
N LYS A 255 -3.76 19.28 -13.07
CA LYS A 255 -2.31 19.26 -12.78
C LYS A 255 -1.92 18.23 -11.71
N LEU A 256 -2.83 17.97 -10.77
CA LEU A 256 -2.63 17.00 -9.68
C LEU A 256 -3.27 15.64 -10.00
N GLN A 257 -3.85 15.48 -11.20
CA GLN A 257 -4.48 14.24 -11.64
C GLN A 257 -5.47 13.67 -10.60
N LYS A 258 -6.30 14.55 -10.03
CA LYS A 258 -7.36 14.20 -9.08
C LYS A 258 -8.53 15.18 -9.15
N ALA A 259 -9.67 14.83 -8.56
CA ALA A 259 -10.71 15.77 -8.21
C ALA A 259 -11.03 15.65 -6.72
N ASN A 260 -11.12 16.78 -6.02
CA ASN A 260 -11.59 16.79 -4.64
C ASN A 260 -13.13 16.82 -4.64
N VAL A 261 -13.73 16.07 -3.73
CA VAL A 261 -15.16 16.15 -3.43
C VAL A 261 -15.32 17.18 -2.31
N ARG A 262 -15.84 18.36 -2.64
CA ARG A 262 -16.02 19.45 -1.67
C ARG A 262 -17.46 19.55 -1.23
N ALA A 263 -17.68 19.68 0.07
CA ALA A 263 -19.00 19.97 0.62
C ALA A 263 -19.46 21.37 0.18
N THR A 264 -20.64 21.48 -0.42
CA THR A 264 -21.25 22.76 -0.81
C THR A 264 -22.09 23.37 0.31
N ARG A 265 -22.42 22.56 1.31
CA ARG A 265 -23.19 22.92 2.51
C ARG A 265 -22.76 22.03 3.67
N TYR A 266 -23.29 22.30 4.86
CA TYR A 266 -23.09 21.43 6.02
C TYR A 266 -23.67 20.02 5.76
N ILE A 267 -22.93 18.98 6.14
CA ILE A 267 -23.31 17.57 6.01
C ILE A 267 -23.28 16.92 7.40
N HIS A 268 -24.39 16.32 7.80
CA HIS A 268 -24.51 15.63 9.08
C HIS A 268 -23.98 14.19 8.99
N ILE A 269 -23.62 13.62 10.14
CA ILE A 269 -23.31 12.19 10.26
C ILE A 269 -24.54 11.38 9.81
N GLY A 270 -24.32 10.40 8.94
CA GLY A 270 -25.36 9.53 8.38
C GLY A 270 -26.06 10.09 7.15
N ASP A 271 -25.73 11.30 6.69
CA ASP A 271 -26.22 11.82 5.42
C ASP A 271 -25.58 11.08 4.25
N GLU A 272 -26.37 10.85 3.20
CA GLU A 272 -25.86 10.38 1.92
C GLU A 272 -25.30 11.55 1.12
N ILE A 273 -24.18 11.31 0.46
CA ILE A 273 -23.47 12.30 -0.34
C ILE A 273 -23.97 12.21 -1.78
N TYR A 274 -24.38 13.36 -2.31
CA TYR A 274 -24.93 13.49 -3.65
C TYR A 274 -24.23 14.60 -4.43
N VAL A 275 -23.91 14.31 -5.69
CA VAL A 275 -23.24 15.24 -6.62
C VAL A 275 -23.99 15.32 -7.93
N ASP A 276 -23.93 16.48 -8.59
CA ASP A 276 -24.46 16.64 -9.95
C ASP A 276 -23.46 16.05 -10.97
N TYR A 277 -23.89 15.02 -11.73
CA TYR A 277 -23.06 14.44 -12.81
C TYR A 277 -23.07 15.32 -14.07
N GLY A 278 -24.04 16.22 -14.18
CA GLY A 278 -24.24 17.10 -15.31
C GLY A 278 -24.99 16.45 -16.47
N LYS A 279 -25.65 17.30 -17.25
CA LYS A 279 -26.55 16.91 -18.36
C LYS A 279 -25.93 15.96 -19.39
N TRP A 280 -24.64 16.10 -19.68
CA TRP A 280 -23.96 15.28 -20.68
C TRP A 280 -23.79 13.82 -20.25
N TYR A 281 -23.71 13.58 -18.95
CA TYR A 281 -23.65 12.22 -18.40
C TYR A 281 -24.96 11.48 -18.64
N TRP A 282 -26.10 12.16 -18.40
CA TRP A 282 -27.43 11.59 -18.55
C TRP A 282 -27.96 11.61 -19.98
N LEU A 283 -27.29 12.27 -20.92
CA LEU A 283 -27.75 12.37 -22.31
C LEU A 283 -28.07 11.01 -22.96
N PRO A 284 -27.22 9.96 -22.88
CA PRO A 284 -27.56 8.65 -23.45
C PRO A 284 -28.76 7.98 -22.77
N TYR A 285 -28.90 8.15 -21.45
CA TYR A 285 -30.06 7.65 -20.71
C TYR A 285 -31.34 8.36 -21.14
N ASN A 286 -31.32 9.68 -21.27
CA ASN A 286 -32.47 10.48 -21.66
C ASN A 286 -32.94 10.18 -23.09
N LEU A 287 -31.99 9.88 -23.98
CA LEU A 287 -32.31 9.44 -25.34
C LEU A 287 -32.97 8.06 -25.38
N SER A 288 -32.65 7.17 -24.43
CA SER A 288 -33.28 5.85 -24.33
C SER A 288 -34.58 5.85 -23.50
N HIS A 289 -34.80 6.86 -22.67
CA HIS A 289 -35.96 7.00 -21.78
C HIS A 289 -36.65 8.36 -21.97
N PRO A 290 -37.20 8.65 -23.17
CA PRO A 290 -37.76 9.98 -23.48
C PRO A 290 -38.96 10.37 -22.61
N HIS A 291 -39.64 9.39 -21.99
CA HIS A 291 -40.79 9.61 -21.12
C HIS A 291 -40.43 9.80 -19.63
N ASP A 292 -39.17 9.57 -19.23
CA ASP A 292 -38.65 9.80 -17.86
C ASP A 292 -37.20 10.33 -17.90
N PRO A 293 -36.97 11.55 -18.42
CA PRO A 293 -35.63 12.10 -18.55
C PRO A 293 -35.07 12.59 -17.20
N ILE A 294 -33.78 12.34 -16.98
CA ILE A 294 -32.99 12.86 -15.86
C ILE A 294 -32.48 14.27 -16.22
N LYS A 295 -32.69 15.23 -15.32
CA LYS A 295 -32.44 16.67 -15.56
C LYS A 295 -30.97 17.05 -15.51
#